data_AF-A0A5M9I0R8-F1
#
_entry.id   AF-A0A5M9I0R8-F1
#
_cell.length_a   1.000
_cell.length_b   1.000
_cell.length_c   1.000
_cell.angle_alpha   90.00
_cell.angle_beta   90.00
_cell.angle_gamma   90.00
#
_symmetry.space_group_name_H-M   'P 1'
#
loop_
_entity.id
_entity.type
_entity.pdbx_description
1 polymer ?
#
loop_
_entity_poly.entity_id
_entity_poly.type
_entity_poly.pdbx_seq_one_letter_code
_entity_poly.pdbx_strand_id
1 'polypeptide(L)'
;MSPTINMFFSQPDFVSFCMHLDYYLQQKLHFINTKFNYPVAELRGDRAIPTITLNFNYASDSKEAEELWERRKVRINRKNLYVILYKLDGLTVEQAKQLEHFPCKNKVLLTAEKLPEISWAYYIKPNERQQYASAYLGRNVFGKRWFEKKWDFVDFLNK
;
A
#
# COMPACT_ATOMS: atom_id res chain seq x y z
N MET A 1 -7.61 -1.70 -11.36
CA MET A 1 -6.45 -0.92 -11.84
C MET A 1 -6.10 0.14 -10.79
N SER A 2 -4.82 0.41 -10.54
CA SER A 2 -4.35 1.27 -9.43
C SER A 2 -3.12 2.12 -9.84
N PRO A 3 -2.93 3.33 -9.29
CA PRO A 3 -1.69 4.10 -9.44
C PRO A 3 -0.55 3.59 -8.55
N THR A 4 -0.84 2.74 -7.55
CA THR A 4 0.12 2.24 -6.54
C THR A 4 1.01 1.09 -7.07
N ILE A 5 1.43 1.16 -8.33
CA ILE A 5 2.23 0.13 -9.01
C ILE A 5 3.67 0.63 -9.11
N ASN A 6 4.65 -0.21 -8.75
CA ASN A 6 6.09 0.09 -8.83
C ASN A 6 6.48 1.35 -8.04
N MET A 7 5.87 1.51 -6.87
CA MET A 7 6.14 2.57 -5.91
C MET A 7 5.76 2.06 -4.51
N PHE A 8 6.12 2.80 -3.47
CA PHE A 8 5.68 2.50 -2.11
C PHE A 8 5.40 3.75 -1.28
N PHE A 9 4.65 3.54 -0.21
CA PHE A 9 4.36 4.49 0.85
C PHE A 9 4.98 3.98 2.15
N SER A 10 5.16 4.84 3.14
CA SER A 10 5.16 4.36 4.52
C SER A 10 3.77 3.78 4.86
N GLN A 11 3.67 2.92 5.86
CA GLN A 11 2.36 2.35 6.22
C GLN A 11 1.36 3.41 6.73
N PRO A 12 1.77 4.38 7.57
CA PRO A 12 0.90 5.50 7.94
C PRO A 12 0.44 6.33 6.74
N ASP A 13 1.34 6.62 5.79
CA ASP A 13 0.99 7.36 4.58
C ASP A 13 -0.03 6.60 3.72
N PHE A 14 0.11 5.27 3.61
CA PHE A 14 -0.85 4.46 2.86
C PHE A 14 -2.23 4.44 3.53
N VAL A 15 -2.28 4.34 4.87
CA VAL A 15 -3.53 4.45 5.62
C VAL A 15 -4.18 5.81 5.37
N SER A 16 -3.42 6.90 5.49
CA SER A 16 -3.94 8.24 5.19
C SER A 16 -4.42 8.35 3.75
N PHE A 17 -3.64 7.81 2.79
CA PHE A 17 -3.99 7.79 1.37
C PHE A 17 -5.34 7.11 1.13
N CYS A 18 -5.60 5.96 1.75
CA CYS A 18 -6.90 5.30 1.66
C CYS A 18 -8.00 6.14 2.31
N MET A 19 -7.80 6.66 3.52
CA MET A 19 -8.81 7.44 4.25
C MET A 19 -9.22 8.72 3.51
N HIS A 20 -8.32 9.31 2.72
CA HIS A 20 -8.57 10.54 1.97
C HIS A 20 -8.33 10.35 0.46
N LEU A 21 -8.72 9.19 -0.07
CA LEU A 21 -8.40 8.76 -1.43
C LEU A 21 -8.77 9.82 -2.49
N ASP A 22 -10.02 10.28 -2.49
CA ASP A 22 -10.48 11.25 -3.49
C ASP A 22 -9.79 12.61 -3.39
N TYR A 23 -9.39 13.01 -2.18
CA TYR A 23 -8.63 14.23 -1.96
C TYR A 23 -7.23 14.11 -2.57
N TYR A 24 -6.49 13.06 -2.23
CA TYR A 24 -5.11 12.89 -2.71
C TYR A 24 -5.02 12.66 -4.21
N LEU A 25 -6.01 11.98 -4.81
CA LEU A 25 -6.04 11.77 -6.26
C LEU A 25 -6.18 13.08 -7.07
N GLN A 26 -6.70 14.15 -6.45
CA GLN A 26 -6.82 15.48 -7.04
C GLN A 26 -5.57 16.35 -6.84
N GLN A 27 -4.68 15.98 -5.92
CA GLN A 27 -3.46 16.75 -5.66
C GLN A 27 -2.43 16.56 -6.78
N LYS A 28 -1.59 17.59 -6.95
CA LYS A 28 -0.40 17.52 -7.80
C LYS A 28 0.75 16.86 -7.03
N LEU A 29 1.60 16.14 -7.75
CA LEU A 29 2.85 15.63 -7.19
C LEU A 29 3.83 16.79 -6.98
N HIS A 30 4.34 16.92 -5.77
CA HIS A 30 5.41 17.87 -5.45
C HIS A 30 6.71 17.11 -5.22
N PHE A 31 7.56 17.04 -6.25
CA PHE A 31 8.83 16.34 -6.13
C PHE A 31 9.80 17.07 -5.20
N ILE A 32 10.43 16.32 -4.30
CA ILE A 32 11.37 16.83 -3.30
C ILE A 32 12.76 16.22 -3.51
N ASN A 33 13.79 17.00 -3.20
CA ASN A 33 15.17 16.51 -3.24
C ASN A 33 15.43 15.62 -2.03
N THR A 34 15.87 14.39 -2.28
CA THR A 34 16.23 13.44 -1.23
C THR A 34 17.60 12.82 -1.54
N LYS A 35 18.16 12.11 -0.57
CA LYS A 35 19.38 11.31 -0.77
C LYS A 35 19.17 10.03 -1.57
N PHE A 36 17.93 9.70 -1.93
CA PHE A 36 17.61 8.49 -2.67
C PHE A 36 17.90 8.67 -4.16
N ASN A 37 18.23 7.57 -4.83
CA ASN A 37 18.51 7.54 -6.27
C ASN A 37 17.24 7.34 -7.12
N TYR A 38 16.07 7.72 -6.58
CA TYR A 38 14.79 7.63 -7.25
C TYR A 38 13.89 8.83 -6.87
N PRO A 39 12.88 9.16 -7.69
CA PRO A 39 11.99 10.28 -7.41
C PRO A 39 11.15 10.05 -6.15
N VAL A 40 11.07 11.09 -5.33
CA VAL A 40 10.18 11.16 -4.16
C VAL A 40 9.29 12.37 -4.33
N ALA A 41 7.98 12.18 -4.16
CA ALA A 41 7.02 13.27 -4.25
C ALA A 41 6.11 13.30 -3.02
N GLU A 42 5.64 14.50 -2.70
CA GLU A 42 4.61 14.73 -1.71
C GLU A 42 3.27 14.96 -2.40
N LEU A 43 2.21 14.37 -1.83
CA LEU A 43 0.85 14.87 -2.04
C LEU A 43 0.49 15.70 -0.81
N ARG A 44 0.42 17.02 -1.01
CA ARG A 44 0.18 17.97 0.07
C ARG A 44 -1.21 17.79 0.65
N GLY A 45 -1.25 17.76 1.98
CA GLY A 45 -2.47 17.81 2.75
C GLY A 45 -3.00 19.23 2.96
N ASP A 46 -3.98 19.35 3.83
CA ASP A 46 -4.53 20.62 4.31
C ASP A 46 -4.51 20.69 5.85
N ARG A 47 -5.40 21.48 6.46
CA ARG A 47 -5.44 21.61 7.93
C ARG A 47 -5.84 20.33 8.66
N ALA A 48 -6.62 19.46 8.02
CA ALA A 48 -7.16 18.24 8.61
C ALA A 48 -6.53 16.97 8.00
N ILE A 49 -6.01 17.07 6.78
CA ILE A 49 -5.42 15.96 6.03
C ILE A 49 -3.89 16.14 6.05
N PRO A 50 -3.10 15.14 6.47
CA PRO A 50 -1.65 15.27 6.50
C PRO A 50 -1.06 15.24 5.08
N THR A 51 0.14 15.81 4.90
CA THR A 51 0.95 15.56 3.70
C THR A 51 1.49 14.14 3.75
N ILE A 52 1.43 13.41 2.62
CA ILE A 52 1.96 12.05 2.50
C ILE A 52 3.09 11.99 1.47
N THR A 53 3.99 11.01 1.66
CA THR A 53 5.14 10.80 0.77
C THR A 53 4.98 9.58 -0.11
N LEU A 54 5.28 9.73 -1.40
CA LEU A 54 5.25 8.69 -2.42
C LEU A 54 6.68 8.45 -2.93
N ASN A 55 7.12 7.19 -2.88
CA ASN A 55 8.47 6.79 -3.30
C ASN A 55 8.39 6.01 -4.60
N PHE A 56 8.86 6.59 -5.72
CA PHE A 56 8.78 5.99 -7.05
C PHE A 56 10.07 5.22 -7.39
N ASN A 57 10.38 4.18 -6.62
CA ASN A 57 11.66 3.47 -6.66
C ASN A 57 11.98 2.67 -7.95
N TYR A 58 11.07 2.69 -8.92
CA TYR A 58 11.22 2.07 -10.23
C TYR A 58 11.08 3.08 -11.38
N ALA A 59 10.85 4.36 -11.09
CA ALA A 59 10.89 5.42 -12.08
C ALA A 59 12.32 5.97 -12.17
N SER A 60 12.76 6.27 -13.39
CA SER A 60 14.09 6.78 -13.68
C SER A 60 14.23 8.25 -13.27
N ASP A 61 13.16 9.02 -13.44
CA ASP A 61 13.11 10.44 -13.11
C ASP A 61 11.68 10.90 -12.73
N SER A 62 11.57 12.16 -12.27
CA SER A 62 10.31 12.75 -11.81
C SER A 62 9.26 12.84 -12.93
N LYS A 63 9.67 13.02 -14.18
CA LYS A 63 8.75 13.10 -15.32
C LYS A 63 8.11 11.74 -15.59
N GLU A 64 8.90 10.68 -15.62
CA GLU A 64 8.38 9.31 -15.73
C GLU A 64 7.43 8.99 -14.57
N ALA A 65 7.82 9.33 -13.34
CA ALA A 65 6.97 9.10 -12.16
C ALA A 65 5.61 9.81 -12.27
N GLU A 66 5.60 11.08 -12.70
CA GLU A 66 4.38 11.86 -12.90
C GLU A 66 3.48 11.28 -14.01
N GLU A 67 4.05 10.96 -15.16
CA GLU A 67 3.33 10.36 -16.29
C GLU A 67 2.69 9.01 -15.89
N LEU A 68 3.42 8.16 -15.16
CA LEU A 68 2.91 6.88 -14.66
C LEU A 68 1.75 7.09 -13.67
N TRP A 69 1.90 8.02 -12.73
CA TRP A 69 0.89 8.32 -11.72
C TRP A 69 -0.39 8.85 -12.35
N GLU A 70 -0.30 9.94 -13.13
CA GLU A 70 -1.45 10.59 -13.77
C GLU A 70 -2.21 9.64 -14.69
N ARG A 71 -1.48 8.88 -15.50
CA ARG A 71 -2.08 7.89 -16.42
C ARG A 71 -2.80 6.75 -15.69
N ARG A 72 -2.32 6.34 -14.52
CA ARG A 72 -2.89 5.19 -13.78
C ARG A 72 -4.01 5.63 -12.84
N LYS A 73 -3.94 6.82 -12.25
CA LYS A 73 -4.92 7.30 -11.27
C LYS A 73 -6.32 7.46 -11.87
N VAL A 74 -6.41 7.85 -13.16
CA VAL A 74 -7.69 7.95 -13.89
C VAL A 74 -8.38 6.61 -14.14
N ARG A 75 -7.68 5.48 -13.97
CA ARG A 75 -8.20 4.12 -14.21
C ARG A 75 -8.80 3.48 -12.95
N ILE A 76 -8.81 4.19 -11.83
CA ILE A 76 -9.36 3.70 -10.57
C ILE A 76 -10.87 3.50 -10.72
N ASN A 77 -11.32 2.28 -10.45
CA ASN A 77 -12.75 1.99 -10.30
C ASN A 77 -13.10 1.98 -8.81
N ARG A 78 -13.71 3.07 -8.33
CA ARG A 78 -14.13 3.24 -6.92
C ARG A 78 -15.09 2.17 -6.44
N LYS A 79 -15.91 1.61 -7.34
CA LYS A 79 -16.85 0.54 -7.04
C LYS A 79 -16.19 -0.85 -6.97
N ASN A 80 -14.90 -0.94 -7.31
CA ASN A 80 -14.15 -2.19 -7.40
C ASN A 80 -12.74 -2.05 -6.80
N LEU A 81 -12.67 -1.48 -5.59
CA LEU A 81 -11.42 -1.33 -4.84
C LEU A 81 -11.11 -2.58 -4.02
N TYR A 82 -9.83 -2.94 -3.98
CA TYR A 82 -9.30 -3.97 -3.08
C TYR A 82 -8.12 -3.38 -2.34
N VAL A 83 -8.05 -3.65 -1.04
CA VAL A 83 -7.01 -3.09 -0.16
C VAL A 83 -6.18 -4.23 0.40
N ILE A 84 -4.87 -4.20 0.17
CA ILE A 84 -3.95 -5.23 0.65
C ILE A 84 -2.82 -4.51 1.36
N LEU A 85 -2.72 -4.73 2.66
CA LEU A 85 -1.61 -4.28 3.48
C LEU A 85 -0.91 -5.49 4.06
N TYR A 86 0.33 -5.30 4.45
CA TYR A 86 1.02 -6.18 5.39
C TYR A 86 1.39 -5.34 6.61
N LYS A 87 1.48 -5.94 7.80
CA LYS A 87 1.92 -5.26 9.02
C LYS A 87 3.45 -5.24 9.12
N LEU A 88 4.01 -4.07 9.43
CA LEU A 88 5.39 -3.85 9.87
C LEU A 88 5.32 -3.04 11.18
N ASP A 89 6.47 -2.74 11.76
CA ASP A 89 6.60 -1.90 12.96
C ASP A 89 5.99 -0.49 12.78
N GLY A 90 5.83 -0.02 11.54
CA GLY A 90 5.27 1.29 11.23
C GLY A 90 3.73 1.38 11.22
N LEU A 91 3.00 0.28 11.41
CA LEU A 91 1.52 0.25 11.39
C LEU A 91 0.96 -0.13 12.75
N THR A 92 0.26 0.81 13.39
CA THR A 92 -0.43 0.55 14.65
C THR A 92 -1.79 -0.13 14.41
N VAL A 93 -2.34 -0.76 15.45
CA VAL A 93 -3.68 -1.36 15.42
C VAL A 93 -4.73 -0.28 15.15
N GLU A 94 -4.59 0.90 15.76
CA GLU A 94 -5.51 2.04 15.61
C GLU A 94 -5.52 2.54 14.16
N GLN A 95 -4.36 2.67 13.53
CA GLN A 95 -4.25 3.02 12.12
C GLN A 95 -4.90 1.96 11.23
N ALA A 96 -4.71 0.67 11.51
CA ALA A 96 -5.40 -0.39 10.79
C ALA A 96 -6.93 -0.32 10.99
N LYS A 97 -7.41 -0.03 12.20
CA LYS A 97 -8.85 0.13 12.49
C LYS A 97 -9.48 1.28 11.69
N GLN A 98 -8.74 2.33 11.33
CA GLN A 98 -9.27 3.40 10.47
C GLN A 98 -9.78 2.84 9.13
N LEU A 99 -9.13 1.81 8.58
CA LEU A 99 -9.52 1.20 7.32
C LEU A 99 -10.72 0.25 7.44
N GLU A 100 -11.25 -0.03 8.64
CA GLU A 100 -12.37 -0.94 8.84
C GLU A 100 -13.61 -0.49 8.04
N HIS A 101 -13.87 0.81 8.01
CA HIS A 101 -15.00 1.41 7.29
C HIS A 101 -14.65 1.95 5.90
N PHE A 102 -13.39 1.80 5.44
CA PHE A 102 -13.00 2.25 4.10
C PHE A 102 -13.83 1.51 3.03
N PRO A 103 -14.50 2.23 2.10
CA PRO A 103 -15.35 1.63 1.09
C PRO A 103 -14.52 0.90 0.02
N CYS A 104 -14.49 -0.43 0.11
CA CYS A 104 -13.86 -1.31 -0.86
C CYS A 104 -14.60 -2.65 -0.93
N LYS A 105 -14.41 -3.40 -2.01
CA LYS A 105 -14.99 -4.74 -2.19
C LYS A 105 -14.44 -5.72 -1.17
N ASN A 106 -13.13 -5.68 -0.96
CA ASN A 106 -12.48 -6.54 -0.01
C ASN A 106 -11.17 -5.90 0.51
N LYS A 107 -10.78 -6.26 1.72
CA LYS A 107 -9.54 -5.79 2.35
C LYS A 107 -8.87 -6.91 3.12
N VAL A 108 -7.54 -6.93 3.15
CA VAL A 108 -6.76 -7.85 3.98
C VAL A 108 -5.53 -7.16 4.60
N LEU A 109 -5.27 -7.47 5.87
CA LEU A 109 -4.02 -7.13 6.56
C LEU A 109 -3.24 -8.41 6.79
N LEU A 110 -2.19 -8.64 6.00
CA LEU A 110 -1.29 -9.77 6.19
C LEU A 110 -0.39 -9.53 7.39
N THR A 111 -0.37 -10.42 8.37
CA THR A 111 0.32 -10.17 9.64
C THR A 111 0.99 -11.42 10.21
N ALA A 112 2.16 -11.20 10.83
CA ALA A 112 2.94 -12.20 11.56
C ALA A 112 2.46 -12.34 13.02
N GLU A 113 1.56 -11.45 13.45
CA GLU A 113 1.00 -11.35 14.79
C GLU A 113 -0.49 -11.72 14.75
N LYS A 114 -1.00 -12.38 15.79
CA LYS A 114 -2.43 -12.60 15.93
C LYS A 114 -3.09 -11.29 16.40
N LEU A 115 -3.96 -10.73 15.57
CA LEU A 115 -4.65 -9.46 15.81
C LEU A 115 -6.17 -9.67 15.88
N PRO A 116 -6.72 -10.20 16.99
CA PRO A 116 -8.16 -10.46 17.12
C PRO A 116 -9.01 -9.18 17.01
N GLU A 117 -8.39 -8.03 17.30
CA GLU A 117 -8.95 -6.67 17.19
C GLU A 117 -9.26 -6.22 15.75
N ILE A 118 -8.70 -6.91 14.74
CA ILE A 118 -8.79 -6.53 13.33
C ILE A 118 -9.47 -7.67 12.58
N SER A 119 -10.77 -7.51 12.29
CA SER A 119 -11.61 -8.52 11.63
C SER A 119 -11.10 -8.97 10.25
N TRP A 120 -10.33 -8.11 9.58
CA TRP A 120 -9.75 -8.33 8.25
C TRP A 120 -8.25 -8.68 8.29
N ALA A 121 -7.71 -9.02 9.46
CA ALA A 121 -6.34 -9.50 9.60
C ALA A 121 -6.24 -10.98 9.22
N TYR A 122 -5.28 -11.30 8.37
CA TYR A 122 -4.96 -12.66 7.98
C TYR A 122 -3.60 -13.04 8.55
N TYR A 123 -3.62 -13.86 9.59
CA TYR A 123 -2.41 -14.35 10.25
C TYR A 123 -1.67 -15.33 9.36
N ILE A 124 -0.40 -15.04 9.11
CA ILE A 124 0.51 -15.95 8.41
C ILE A 124 1.66 -16.26 9.35
N LYS A 125 1.76 -17.53 9.76
CA LYS A 125 2.80 -18.01 10.67
C LYS A 125 4.20 -17.69 10.11
N PRO A 126 5.04 -16.90 10.80
CA PRO A 126 6.40 -16.61 10.37
C PRO A 126 7.24 -17.88 10.23
N ASN A 127 8.17 -17.90 9.29
CA ASN A 127 9.19 -18.95 9.23
C ASN A 127 10.39 -18.54 10.09
N GLU A 128 11.07 -19.50 10.72
CA GLU A 128 12.25 -19.27 11.59
C GLU A 128 13.38 -18.49 10.89
N ARG A 129 13.46 -18.57 9.55
CA ARG A 129 14.42 -17.81 8.72
C ARG A 129 13.93 -16.43 8.26
N GLN A 130 12.69 -16.06 8.57
CA GLN A 130 12.02 -14.87 8.04
C GLN A 130 11.17 -14.19 9.13
N GLN A 131 11.86 -13.58 10.10
CA GLN A 131 11.24 -12.86 11.22
C GLN A 131 10.55 -11.52 10.84
N TYR A 132 10.63 -11.08 9.57
CA TYR A 132 10.18 -9.75 9.16
C TYR A 132 9.20 -9.79 7.99
N ALA A 133 8.42 -8.73 7.79
CA ALA A 133 7.42 -8.66 6.70
C ALA A 133 8.01 -8.74 5.28
N SER A 134 9.35 -8.73 5.14
CA SER A 134 10.05 -9.16 3.93
C SER A 134 9.68 -10.60 3.52
N ALA A 135 9.19 -11.42 4.44
CA ALA A 135 8.59 -12.72 4.16
C ALA A 135 7.43 -12.64 3.15
N TYR A 136 6.59 -11.60 3.20
CA TYR A 136 5.44 -11.49 2.28
C TYR A 136 5.89 -11.14 0.86
N LEU A 137 6.85 -10.22 0.74
CA LEU A 137 7.27 -9.69 -0.56
C LEU A 137 8.36 -10.54 -1.23
N GLY A 138 9.02 -11.42 -0.45
CA GLY A 138 10.05 -12.33 -0.94
C GLY A 138 9.51 -13.27 -2.03
N ARG A 139 10.21 -13.28 -3.16
CA ARG A 139 9.96 -14.21 -4.27
C ARG A 139 10.88 -15.41 -4.14
N ASN A 140 10.36 -16.59 -4.46
CA ASN A 140 11.21 -17.77 -4.67
C ASN A 140 11.80 -17.75 -6.10
N VAL A 141 12.62 -18.76 -6.42
CA VAL A 141 13.27 -18.92 -7.73
C VAL A 141 12.30 -18.98 -8.91
N PHE A 142 11.02 -19.28 -8.67
CA PHE A 142 9.95 -19.31 -9.68
C PHE A 142 9.15 -18.01 -9.72
N GLY A 143 9.60 -16.95 -9.05
CA GLY A 143 8.93 -15.65 -9.02
C GLY A 143 7.66 -15.58 -8.16
N LYS A 144 7.20 -16.70 -7.58
CA LYS A 144 6.03 -16.71 -6.70
C LYS A 144 6.35 -16.08 -5.36
N ARG A 145 5.49 -15.16 -4.90
CA ARG A 145 5.62 -14.59 -3.57
C ARG A 145 5.21 -15.61 -2.52
N TRP A 146 5.82 -15.52 -1.34
CA TRP A 146 5.56 -16.51 -0.30
C TRP A 146 4.12 -16.43 0.25
N PHE A 147 3.52 -15.23 0.33
CA PHE A 147 2.13 -15.10 0.77
C PHE A 147 1.15 -15.89 -0.13
N GLU A 148 1.44 -16.02 -1.44
CA GLU A 148 0.58 -16.72 -2.40
C GLU A 148 0.50 -18.23 -2.09
N LYS A 149 1.44 -18.78 -1.30
CA LYS A 149 1.37 -20.16 -0.81
C LYS A 149 0.50 -20.32 0.44
N LYS A 150 0.19 -19.23 1.11
CA LYS A 150 -0.46 -19.21 2.44
C LYS A 150 -1.83 -18.56 2.42
N TRP A 151 -2.10 -17.75 1.40
CA TRP A 151 -3.32 -16.99 1.23
C TRP A 151 -3.70 -16.98 -0.24
N ASP A 152 -4.94 -17.40 -0.54
CA ASP A 152 -5.47 -17.40 -1.89
C ASP A 152 -5.84 -15.98 -2.32
N PHE A 153 -4.85 -15.30 -2.88
CA PHE A 153 -4.99 -13.96 -3.42
C PHE A 153 -5.91 -13.92 -4.66
N VAL A 154 -6.04 -15.02 -5.40
CA VAL A 154 -6.92 -15.07 -6.58
C VAL A 154 -8.38 -15.11 -6.12
N ASP A 155 -8.72 -15.97 -5.17
CA ASP A 155 -10.05 -15.98 -4.53
C ASP A 155 -10.39 -14.62 -3.91
N PHE A 156 -9.42 -13.99 -3.23
CA PHE A 156 -9.63 -12.66 -2.65
C PHE A 156 -10.04 -11.60 -3.68
N LEU A 157 -9.43 -11.61 -4.87
CA LEU A 157 -9.73 -10.65 -5.94
C LEU A 157 -11.02 -10.97 -6.72
N ASN A 158 -11.57 -12.18 -6.57
CA ASN A 158 -12.81 -12.60 -7.23
C ASN A 158 -14.06 -12.45 -6.34
N LYS A 159 -13.92 -11.87 -5.15
CA LYS A 159 -15.02 -11.51 -4.22
C LYS A 159 -15.63 -10.15 -4.51
#